data_AF-A0A7J2JRF1-F1
#
_entry.id   AF-A0A7J2JRF1-F1
#
_cell.length_a   1.000
_cell.length_b   1.000
_cell.length_c   1.000
_cell.angle_alpha   90.00
_cell.angle_beta   90.00
_cell.angle_gamma   90.00
#
_symmetry.space_group_name_H-M   'P 1'
#
loop_
_entity.id
_entity.type
_entity.pdbx_description
1 polymer ?
#
loop_
_entity_poly.entity_id
_entity_poly.type
_entity_poly.pdbx_seq_one_letter_code
_entity_poly.pdbx_strand_id
1 'polypeptide(L)'
;REGWLRIYLHTVEGRMFELEPGLRPPRSYNRFVGLMEALLRDGRVGPPDMPLIREADLSPAELVGRLNPDLVIGLTASGGLANPLEILDPELEEMAVVGCFPAGDFSEEIRGLFDSEVSLYEGVLSASTVASAVAWAYYVVRRWGGR
;
A
#
# COMPACT_ATOMS: atom_id res chain seq x y z
N ARG A 1 -6.98 9.13 -7.77
CA ARG A 1 -7.37 9.93 -8.96
C ARG A 1 -6.70 11.29 -8.93
N GLU A 2 -6.70 11.95 -7.78
CA GLU A 2 -6.05 13.26 -7.55
C GLU A 2 -4.50 13.25 -7.59
N GLY A 3 -3.85 12.12 -7.89
CA GLY A 3 -2.38 12.01 -7.89
C GLY A 3 -1.71 11.99 -6.50
N TRP A 4 -2.48 11.97 -5.41
CA TRP A 4 -1.94 12.04 -4.05
C TRP A 4 -1.39 10.72 -3.49
N LEU A 5 -1.58 9.60 -4.20
CA LEU A 5 -1.19 8.27 -3.72
C LEU A 5 -0.31 7.60 -4.77
N ARG A 6 0.81 7.03 -4.30
CA ARG A 6 1.63 6.07 -5.02
C ARG A 6 1.39 4.70 -4.40
N ILE A 7 1.33 3.65 -5.22
CA ILE A 7 1.03 2.29 -4.76
C ILE A 7 2.17 1.38 -5.17
N TYR A 8 2.67 0.64 -4.19
CA TYR A 8 3.66 -0.42 -4.36
C TYR A 8 3.05 -1.76 -3.89
N LEU A 9 3.42 -2.85 -4.56
CA LEU A 9 3.05 -4.21 -4.17
C LEU A 9 4.31 -5.01 -3.90
N HIS A 10 4.39 -5.60 -2.71
CA HIS A 10 5.44 -6.54 -2.34
C HIS A 10 4.85 -7.95 -2.25
N THR A 11 5.46 -8.91 -2.94
CA THR A 11 5.01 -10.31 -2.93
C THR A 11 5.74 -11.13 -1.87
N VAL A 12 5.18 -12.29 -1.52
CA VAL A 12 5.83 -13.27 -0.64
C VAL A 12 7.16 -13.81 -1.20
N GLU A 13 7.35 -13.71 -2.52
CA GLU A 13 8.59 -14.10 -3.22
C GLU A 13 9.65 -12.98 -3.19
N GLY A 14 9.39 -11.85 -2.51
CA GLY A 14 10.32 -10.73 -2.40
C GLY A 14 10.29 -9.78 -3.60
N ARG A 15 9.30 -9.88 -4.49
CA ARG A 15 9.22 -9.04 -5.70
C ARG A 15 8.46 -7.77 -5.40
N MET A 16 8.97 -6.64 -5.90
CA MET A 16 8.36 -5.32 -5.73
C MET A 16 7.80 -4.82 -7.06
N PHE A 17 6.57 -4.30 -7.05
CA PHE A 17 5.94 -3.71 -8.22
C PHE A 17 5.43 -2.31 -7.92
N GLU A 18 5.70 -1.38 -8.83
CA GLU A 18 5.19 -0.01 -8.80
C GLU A 18 4.00 0.13 -9.75
N LEU A 19 2.94 0.80 -9.28
CA LEU A 19 1.73 1.02 -10.06
C LEU A 19 1.63 2.49 -10.46
N GLU A 20 1.34 2.74 -11.75
CA GLU A 20 1.13 4.08 -12.25
C GLU A 20 -0.14 4.72 -11.67
N PRO A 21 -0.08 6.00 -11.24
CA PRO A 21 -1.24 6.72 -10.75
C PRO A 21 -2.40 6.72 -11.76
N GLY A 22 -3.60 6.37 -11.29
CA GLY A 22 -4.80 6.35 -12.15
C GLY A 22 -5.04 5.03 -12.88
N LEU A 23 -4.19 4.01 -12.68
CA LEU A 23 -4.46 2.64 -13.08
C LEU A 23 -5.89 2.21 -12.70
N ARG A 24 -6.59 1.57 -13.64
CA ARG A 24 -7.92 0.99 -13.43
C ARG A 24 -7.80 -0.54 -13.55
N PRO A 25 -7.60 -1.27 -12.45
CA PRO A 25 -7.45 -2.71 -12.53
C PRO A 25 -8.72 -3.37 -13.08
N PRO A 26 -8.60 -4.53 -13.76
CA PRO A 26 -9.75 -5.28 -14.23
C PRO A 26 -10.67 -5.64 -13.06
N ARG A 27 -11.97 -5.33 -13.17
CA ARG A 27 -12.97 -5.69 -12.15
C ARG A 27 -13.38 -7.16 -12.17
N SER A 28 -13.08 -7.87 -13.26
CA SER A 28 -13.37 -9.29 -13.38
C SER A 28 -12.17 -10.06 -12.83
N TYR A 29 -12.42 -10.98 -11.90
CA TYR A 29 -11.38 -11.80 -11.30
C TYR A 29 -10.54 -12.54 -12.35
N ASN A 30 -11.16 -13.18 -13.34
CA ASN A 30 -10.42 -13.89 -14.40
C ASN A 30 -9.50 -12.97 -15.20
N ARG A 31 -9.93 -11.72 -15.47
CA ARG A 31 -9.07 -10.73 -16.15
C ARG A 31 -7.96 -10.22 -15.25
N PHE A 32 -8.23 -10.08 -13.96
CA PHE A 32 -7.20 -9.74 -12.97
C PHE A 32 -6.14 -10.83 -12.89
N VAL A 33 -6.54 -12.11 -12.79
CA VAL A 33 -5.63 -13.26 -12.78
C VAL A 33 -4.73 -13.25 -14.01
N GLY A 34 -5.29 -13.15 -15.22
CA GLY A 34 -4.49 -13.10 -16.45
C GLY A 34 -3.54 -11.90 -16.52
N LEU A 35 -3.93 -10.75 -15.96
CA LEU A 35 -3.04 -9.58 -15.85
C LEU A 35 -1.89 -9.85 -14.87
N MET A 36 -2.16 -10.44 -13.72
CA MET A 36 -1.12 -10.75 -12.72
C MET A 36 -0.18 -11.86 -13.21
N GLU A 37 -0.68 -12.86 -13.95
CA GLU A 37 0.15 -13.88 -14.61
C GLU A 37 1.12 -13.24 -15.62
N ALA A 38 0.63 -12.31 -16.44
CA ALA A 38 1.49 -11.56 -17.36
C ALA A 38 2.52 -10.70 -16.61
N LEU A 39 2.09 -9.98 -15.57
CA LEU A 39 2.98 -9.16 -14.74
C LEU A 39 4.10 -9.98 -14.11
N LEU A 40 3.78 -11.13 -13.51
CA LEU A 40 4.77 -11.98 -12.85
C LEU A 40 5.75 -12.61 -13.85
N ARG A 41 5.30 -12.93 -15.07
CA ARG A 41 6.16 -13.50 -16.12
C ARG A 41 7.07 -12.45 -16.77
N ASP A 42 6.51 -11.30 -17.11
CA ASP A 42 7.16 -10.30 -17.97
C ASP A 42 7.76 -9.13 -17.19
N GLY A 43 7.47 -9.03 -15.88
CA GLY A 43 7.89 -7.94 -15.00
C GLY A 43 7.18 -6.61 -15.28
N ARG A 44 6.22 -6.57 -16.21
CA ARG A 44 5.45 -5.36 -16.54
C ARG A 44 4.14 -5.67 -17.24
N VAL A 45 3.15 -4.78 -17.11
CA VAL A 45 1.92 -4.79 -17.92
C VAL A 45 1.53 -3.38 -18.35
N GLY A 46 0.92 -3.26 -19.53
CA GLY A 46 0.54 -1.99 -20.15
C GLY A 46 1.20 -1.78 -21.53
N PRO A 47 1.05 -0.59 -22.12
CA PRO A 47 1.76 -0.19 -23.34
C PRO A 47 3.29 -0.39 -23.21
N PRO A 48 4.01 -0.79 -24.28
CA PRO A 48 5.45 -1.06 -24.22
C PRO A 48 6.32 0.13 -23.77
N ASP A 49 5.89 1.34 -24.12
CA ASP A 49 6.53 2.63 -23.83
C ASP A 49 6.09 3.24 -22.50
N MET A 50 4.92 2.85 -22.00
CA MET A 50 4.33 3.37 -20.76
C MET A 50 3.67 2.22 -19.97
N PRO A 51 4.48 1.36 -19.32
CA PRO A 51 3.93 0.29 -18.48
C PRO A 51 3.11 0.88 -17.33
N LEU A 52 1.95 0.30 -17.06
CA LEU A 52 1.04 0.72 -15.99
C LEU A 52 1.37 0.07 -14.64
N ILE A 53 1.98 -1.11 -14.71
CA ILE A 53 2.59 -1.77 -13.55
C ILE A 53 3.95 -2.27 -14.03
N ARG A 54 4.99 -2.04 -13.23
CA ARG A 54 6.35 -2.49 -13.52
C ARG A 54 7.00 -3.04 -12.26
N GLU A 55 7.80 -4.06 -12.44
CA GLU A 55 8.69 -4.57 -11.42
C GLU A 55 9.77 -3.53 -11.11
N ALA A 56 10.03 -3.34 -9.83
CA ALA A 56 11.10 -2.52 -9.32
C ALA A 56 12.11 -3.45 -8.66
N ASP A 57 13.38 -3.31 -9.03
CA ASP A 57 14.49 -4.02 -8.40
C ASP A 57 14.85 -3.32 -7.07
N LEU A 58 13.95 -3.44 -6.10
CA LEU A 58 14.04 -2.83 -4.78
C LEU A 58 13.45 -3.77 -3.73
N SER A 59 14.20 -3.97 -2.65
CA SER A 59 13.66 -4.50 -1.40
C SER A 59 12.76 -3.48 -0.69
N PRO A 60 11.92 -3.90 0.27
CA PRO A 60 11.14 -2.99 1.10
C PRO A 60 12.01 -1.94 1.82
N ALA A 61 13.17 -2.32 2.34
CA ALA A 61 14.10 -1.39 3.00
C ALA A 61 14.68 -0.35 2.03
N GLU A 62 15.06 -0.77 0.81
CA GLU A 62 15.54 0.14 -0.22
C GLU A 62 14.43 1.07 -0.71
N LEU A 63 13.19 0.59 -0.78
CA LEU A 63 12.04 1.43 -1.12
C LEU A 63 11.82 2.52 -0.07
N VAL A 64 11.81 2.16 1.22
CA VAL A 64 11.71 3.13 2.32
C VAL A 64 12.85 4.14 2.25
N GLY A 65 14.10 3.69 2.10
CA GLY A 65 15.25 4.59 2.00
C GLY A 65 15.21 5.49 0.76
N ARG A 66 14.71 5.00 -0.37
CA ARG A 66 14.58 5.78 -1.62
C ARG A 66 13.48 6.83 -1.53
N LEU A 67 12.33 6.46 -0.97
CA LEU A 67 11.20 7.37 -0.83
C LEU A 67 11.42 8.35 0.33
N ASN A 68 12.17 7.94 1.35
CA ASN A 68 12.46 8.69 2.56
C ASN A 68 11.19 9.34 3.16
N PRO A 69 10.16 8.55 3.48
CA PRO A 69 8.93 9.08 4.08
C PRO A 69 9.23 9.64 5.47
N ASP A 70 8.44 10.61 5.90
CA ASP A 70 8.47 11.17 7.26
C ASP A 70 8.01 10.14 8.31
N LEU A 71 7.12 9.22 7.90
CA LEU A 71 6.58 8.17 8.77
C LEU A 71 6.21 6.91 7.99
N VAL A 72 6.60 5.74 8.51
CA VAL A 72 6.16 4.43 8.07
C VAL A 72 5.20 3.82 9.09
N ILE A 73 3.96 3.57 8.68
CA ILE A 73 2.89 3.08 9.55
C ILE A 73 2.52 1.66 9.14
N GLY A 74 2.72 0.71 10.06
CA GLY A 74 2.25 -0.67 9.91
C GLY A 74 0.81 -0.84 10.38
N LEU A 75 -0.10 -1.21 9.47
CA LEU A 75 -1.51 -1.42 9.82
C LEU A 75 -1.72 -2.88 10.25
N THR A 76 -1.91 -3.10 11.55
CA THR A 76 -2.01 -4.44 12.16
C THR A 76 -2.99 -4.47 13.32
N ALA A 77 -3.70 -5.60 13.49
CA ALA A 77 -4.64 -5.80 14.59
C ALA A 77 -3.98 -5.79 15.98
N SER A 78 -2.68 -6.05 16.05
CA SER A 78 -1.88 -6.00 17.28
C SER A 78 -1.36 -4.58 17.62
N GLY A 79 -1.59 -3.61 16.74
CA GLY A 79 -1.16 -2.22 16.93
C GLY A 79 -2.03 -1.44 17.92
N GLY A 80 -1.62 -0.21 18.23
CA GLY A 80 -2.43 0.69 19.06
C GLY A 80 -3.72 1.07 18.35
N LEU A 81 -4.87 0.95 19.03
CA LEU A 81 -6.15 1.36 18.46
C LEU A 81 -6.15 2.87 18.18
N ALA A 82 -6.43 3.26 16.94
CA ALA A 82 -6.45 4.67 16.53
C ALA A 82 -7.68 5.01 15.67
N ASN A 83 -8.08 6.28 15.71
CA ASN A 83 -9.07 6.83 14.80
C ASN A 83 -8.46 6.93 13.39
N PRO A 84 -9.05 6.32 12.36
CA PRO A 84 -8.55 6.41 10.98
C PRO A 84 -8.33 7.86 10.48
N LEU A 85 -9.10 8.82 10.99
CA LEU A 85 -8.98 10.24 10.61
C LEU A 85 -7.78 10.97 11.24
N GLU A 86 -7.07 10.32 12.16
CA GLU A 86 -5.97 10.92 12.93
C GLU A 86 -4.63 10.23 12.67
N ILE A 87 -4.61 9.16 11.87
CA ILE A 87 -3.39 8.36 11.63
C ILE A 87 -2.51 8.89 10.50
N LEU A 88 -3.00 9.87 9.73
CA LEU A 88 -2.27 10.44 8.59
C LEU A 88 -2.37 11.96 8.63
N ASP A 89 -1.25 12.62 8.37
CA ASP A 89 -1.12 14.07 8.23
C ASP A 89 -0.90 14.45 6.76
N PRO A 90 -1.81 15.22 6.12
CA PRO A 90 -1.67 15.59 4.71
C PRO A 90 -0.46 16.48 4.41
N GLU A 91 0.19 17.06 5.42
CA GLU A 91 1.41 17.85 5.30
C GLU A 91 2.69 17.00 5.34
N LEU A 92 2.59 15.70 5.65
CA LEU A 92 3.71 14.75 5.70
C LEU A 92 3.70 13.79 4.49
N GLU A 93 4.88 13.30 4.12
CA GLU A 93 5.03 12.18 3.21
C GLU A 93 5.03 10.85 4.00
N GLU A 94 3.88 10.19 4.05
CA GLU A 94 3.70 9.00 4.89
C GLU A 94 3.56 7.72 4.05
N MET A 95 4.08 6.62 4.57
CA MET A 95 3.93 5.28 4.00
C MET A 95 3.03 4.42 4.88
N ALA A 96 1.80 4.15 4.42
CA ALA A 96 0.92 3.18 5.05
C ALA A 96 1.13 1.76 4.48
N VAL A 97 1.49 0.81 5.33
CA VAL A 97 1.75 -0.59 4.95
C VAL A 97 0.59 -1.49 5.37
N VAL A 98 -0.02 -2.18 4.41
CA VAL A 98 -1.17 -3.06 4.63
C VAL A 98 -0.82 -4.50 4.26
N GLY A 99 -1.06 -5.44 5.18
CA GLY A 99 -0.85 -6.87 4.95
C GLY A 99 -1.90 -7.45 4.02
N CYS A 100 -1.52 -7.82 2.79
CA CYS A 100 -2.40 -8.41 1.77
C CYS A 100 -2.35 -9.94 1.74
N PHE A 101 -2.36 -10.59 2.91
CA PHE A 101 -2.33 -12.04 3.09
C PHE A 101 -3.46 -12.50 4.02
N PRO A 102 -3.92 -13.77 3.92
CA PRO A 102 -5.14 -14.21 4.60
C PRO A 102 -5.01 -14.41 6.11
N ALA A 103 -3.80 -14.71 6.60
CA ALA A 103 -3.52 -14.95 8.01
C ALA A 103 -2.02 -14.79 8.31
N GLY A 104 -1.69 -14.62 9.60
CA GLY A 104 -0.33 -14.39 10.09
C GLY A 104 -0.09 -12.91 10.41
N ASP A 105 1.15 -12.61 10.76
CA ASP A 105 1.63 -11.26 11.04
C ASP A 105 2.74 -10.88 10.04
N PHE A 106 3.08 -9.59 9.99
CA PHE A 106 4.27 -9.15 9.27
C PHE A 106 5.53 -9.83 9.81
N SER A 107 6.49 -10.13 8.94
CA SER A 107 7.80 -10.62 9.37
C SER A 107 8.53 -9.55 10.18
N GLU A 108 9.46 -9.96 11.05
CA GLU A 108 10.33 -9.03 11.81
C GLU A 108 11.09 -8.06 10.91
N GLU A 109 11.51 -8.51 9.73
CA GLU A 109 12.15 -7.65 8.72
C GLU A 109 11.26 -6.49 8.29
N ILE A 110 9.98 -6.76 8.01
CA ILE A 110 9.01 -5.74 7.58
C ILE A 110 8.60 -4.88 8.78
N ARG A 111 8.36 -5.48 9.95
CA ARG A 111 8.04 -4.74 11.19
C ARG A 111 9.14 -3.78 11.59
N GLY A 112 10.41 -4.16 11.38
CA GLY A 112 11.56 -3.30 11.65
C GLY A 112 11.64 -2.04 10.79
N LEU A 113 10.81 -1.92 9.75
CA LEU A 113 10.68 -0.71 8.92
C LEU A 113 9.64 0.27 9.47
N PHE A 114 8.80 -0.13 10.42
CA PHE A 114 7.70 0.68 10.91
C PHE A 114 8.16 1.61 12.03
N ASP A 115 7.79 2.88 11.92
CA ASP A 115 7.92 3.85 13.01
C ASP A 115 6.78 3.71 14.02
N SER A 116 5.63 3.22 13.55
CA SER A 116 4.46 2.97 14.38
C SER A 116 3.61 1.80 13.87
N GLU A 117 2.89 1.17 14.80
CA GLU A 117 1.92 0.11 14.48
C GLU A 117 0.54 0.50 14.98
N VAL A 118 -0.42 0.48 14.06
CA VAL A 118 -1.77 1.01 14.28
C VAL A 118 -2.81 -0.05 13.96
N SER A 119 -3.78 -0.19 14.86
CA SER A 119 -5.02 -0.93 14.60
C SER A 119 -6.17 0.04 14.35
N LEU A 120 -6.98 -0.22 13.34
CA LEU A 120 -8.18 0.56 13.03
C LEU A 120 -9.45 0.00 13.67
N TYR A 121 -9.35 -1.14 14.35
CA TYR A 121 -10.49 -1.85 14.94
C TYR A 121 -10.04 -2.80 16.06
N GLU A 122 -10.95 -3.11 16.99
CA GLU A 122 -10.66 -4.02 18.12
C GLU A 122 -10.46 -5.49 17.70
N GLY A 123 -10.59 -5.80 16.41
CA GLY A 123 -10.41 -7.14 15.86
C GLY A 123 -9.81 -7.12 14.45
N VAL A 124 -9.88 -8.25 13.77
CA VAL A 124 -9.27 -8.42 12.44
C VAL A 124 -10.20 -7.86 11.36
N LEU A 125 -9.65 -7.00 10.51
CA LEU A 125 -10.29 -6.50 9.30
C LEU A 125 -9.63 -7.12 8.06
N SER A 126 -10.37 -7.22 6.96
CA SER A 126 -9.77 -7.60 5.67
C SER A 126 -8.83 -6.50 5.17
N ALA A 127 -7.79 -6.90 4.42
CA ALA A 127 -6.86 -5.97 3.79
C ALA A 127 -7.57 -4.90 2.94
N SER A 128 -8.64 -5.27 2.23
CA SER A 128 -9.43 -4.33 1.44
C SER A 128 -10.19 -3.31 2.29
N THR A 129 -10.69 -3.71 3.47
CA THR A 129 -11.34 -2.78 4.41
C THR A 129 -10.31 -1.82 4.98
N VAL A 130 -9.15 -2.30 5.42
CA VAL A 130 -8.06 -1.46 5.94
C VAL A 130 -7.59 -0.47 4.86
N ALA A 131 -7.24 -0.96 3.67
CA ALA A 131 -6.80 -0.10 2.57
C ALA A 131 -7.87 0.95 2.17
N SER A 132 -9.14 0.56 2.17
CA SER A 132 -10.25 1.48 1.88
C SER A 132 -10.41 2.53 2.98
N ALA A 133 -10.30 2.14 4.26
CA ALA A 133 -10.41 3.03 5.40
C ALA A 133 -9.28 4.07 5.40
N VAL A 134 -8.03 3.63 5.21
CA VAL A 134 -6.85 4.51 5.12
C VAL A 134 -6.97 5.47 3.94
N ALA A 135 -7.26 4.96 2.74
CA ALA A 135 -7.38 5.81 1.55
C ALA A 135 -8.54 6.82 1.67
N TRP A 136 -9.66 6.40 2.25
CA TRP A 136 -10.80 7.29 2.48
C TRP A 136 -10.49 8.34 3.55
N ALA A 137 -9.90 7.94 4.67
CA ALA A 137 -9.53 8.85 5.74
C ALA A 137 -8.54 9.90 5.23
N TYR A 138 -7.51 9.48 4.51
CA TYR A 138 -6.56 10.39 3.88
C TYR A 138 -7.25 11.39 2.95
N TYR A 139 -8.16 10.90 2.09
CA TYR A 139 -8.95 11.79 1.24
C TYR A 139 -9.77 12.79 2.06
N VAL A 140 -10.41 12.35 3.15
CA VAL A 140 -11.21 13.22 4.02
C VAL A 140 -10.36 14.32 4.65
N VAL A 141 -9.26 13.93 5.29
CA VAL A 141 -8.35 14.87 5.97
C VAL A 141 -7.71 15.83 4.97
N ARG A 142 -7.25 15.34 3.82
CA ARG A 142 -6.66 16.20 2.79
C ARG A 142 -7.66 17.13 2.12
N ARG A 143 -8.92 16.72 1.96
CA ARG A 143 -9.96 17.51 1.27
C ARG A 143 -10.66 18.51 2.20
N TRP A 144 -10.88 18.12 3.45
CA TRP A 144 -11.72 18.86 4.41
C TRP A 144 -11.06 19.08 5.78
N GLY A 145 -9.88 18.52 6.03
CA GLY A 145 -9.12 18.72 7.28
C GLY A 145 -8.46 20.10 7.38
N GLY A 146 -8.56 20.92 6.33
CA GLY A 146 -8.21 22.33 6.39
C GLY A 146 -9.22 23.13 7.22
N ARG A 147 -8.70 23.81 8.26
CA ARG A 147 -9.27 25.04 8.81
C ARG A 147 -9.15 26.16 7.80
#